data_AF-A0A3S0F1S2-F1
#
_entry.id   AF-A0A3S0F1S2-F1
#
_cell.length_a   1.000
_cell.length_b   1.000
_cell.length_c   1.000
_cell.angle_alpha   90.00
_cell.angle_beta   90.00
_cell.angle_gamma   90.00
#
_symmetry.space_group_name_H-M   'P 1'
#
loop_
_entity.id
_entity.type
_entity.pdbx_description
1 polymer ?
#
loop_
_entity_poly.entity_id
_entity_poly.type
_entity_poly.pdbx_seq_one_letter_code
_entity_poly.pdbx_strand_id
1 'polypeptide(L)'
;MRGVGSFWLAACYCLIWLAFSVLIIALGNPGPPSNVAPSADLFELLESIAIAPLVENAIYIALLSLVDATNRQNLVAAIFAAVMALFHWPWRAIPAFGLFFIIALFCMANRNRRPRFAFWGGVILHSMFNLPAALATYFDL
;
A
#
# COMPACT_ATOMS: atom_id res chain seq x y z
N MET A 1 -19.40 17.20 11.22
CA MET A 1 -19.82 16.17 10.23
C MET A 1 -18.80 15.95 9.08
N ARG A 2 -17.49 16.19 9.27
CA ARG A 2 -16.47 16.14 8.18
C ARG A 2 -15.76 14.78 7.99
N GLY A 3 -16.15 13.73 8.71
CA GLY A 3 -15.45 12.42 8.67
C GLY A 3 -16.08 11.37 7.76
N VAL A 4 -17.33 11.56 7.34
CA VAL A 4 -18.10 10.53 6.63
C VAL A 4 -17.68 10.43 5.16
N GLY A 5 -17.40 11.56 4.51
CA GLY A 5 -16.98 11.58 3.10
C GLY A 5 -15.66 10.85 2.86
N SER A 6 -14.67 11.02 3.74
CA SER A 6 -13.35 10.38 3.61
C SER A 6 -13.41 8.86 3.81
N PHE A 7 -14.31 8.39 4.68
CA PHE A 7 -14.51 6.95 4.91
C PHE A 7 -15.13 6.27 3.68
N TRP A 8 -16.19 6.84 3.12
CA TRP A 8 -16.82 6.30 1.91
C TRP A 8 -15.89 6.36 0.70
N LEU A 9 -15.08 7.42 0.57
CA LEU A 9 -14.08 7.51 -0.49
C LEU A 9 -13.03 6.39 -0.36
N ALA A 10 -12.54 6.14 0.86
CA ALA A 10 -11.61 5.05 1.14
C ALA A 10 -12.23 3.67 0.88
N ALA A 11 -13.49 3.47 1.28
CA ALA A 11 -14.21 2.21 1.05
C ALA A 11 -14.44 1.94 -0.45
N CYS A 12 -14.90 2.94 -1.21
CA CYS A 12 -15.04 2.83 -2.66
C CYS A 12 -13.70 2.53 -3.35
N TYR A 13 -12.62 3.16 -2.90
CA TYR A 13 -11.31 2.92 -3.48
C TYR A 13 -10.77 1.52 -3.14
N CYS A 14 -10.96 1.04 -1.91
CA CYS A 14 -10.65 -0.34 -1.52
C CYS A 14 -11.43 -1.37 -2.38
N LEU A 15 -12.69 -1.10 -2.69
CA LEU A 15 -13.51 -1.97 -3.56
C LEU A 15 -13.02 -1.95 -5.01
N ILE A 16 -12.69 -0.77 -5.54
CA ILE A 16 -12.09 -0.63 -6.89
C ILE A 16 -10.76 -1.39 -6.95
N TRP A 17 -9.95 -1.30 -5.90
CA TRP A 17 -8.66 -1.98 -5.84
C TRP A 17 -8.78 -3.49 -5.67
N LEU A 18 -9.74 -3.95 -4.86
CA LEU A 18 -10.07 -5.37 -4.77
C LEU A 18 -10.49 -5.90 -6.15
N ALA A 19 -11.34 -5.18 -6.87
CA ALA A 19 -11.75 -5.53 -8.22
C ALA A 19 -10.57 -5.53 -9.21
N PHE A 20 -9.66 -4.56 -9.10
CA PHE A 20 -8.45 -4.49 -9.92
C PHE A 20 -7.46 -5.62 -9.62
N SER A 21 -7.29 -6.01 -8.35
CA SER A 21 -6.46 -7.16 -7.95
C SER A 21 -7.02 -8.47 -8.49
N VAL A 22 -8.33 -8.66 -8.37
CA VAL A 22 -9.05 -9.79 -8.96
C VAL A 22 -8.88 -9.79 -10.48
N LEU A 23 -8.92 -8.62 -11.13
CA LEU A 23 -8.70 -8.49 -12.56
C LEU A 23 -7.26 -8.83 -12.97
N ILE A 24 -6.24 -8.38 -12.24
CA ILE A 24 -4.84 -8.74 -12.50
C ILE A 24 -4.63 -10.26 -12.35
N ILE A 25 -5.21 -10.86 -11.31
CA ILE A 25 -5.18 -12.32 -11.13
C ILE A 25 -5.89 -13.02 -12.29
N ALA A 26 -7.08 -12.55 -12.68
CA ALA A 26 -7.87 -13.15 -13.76
C ALA A 26 -7.24 -12.97 -15.15
N LEU A 27 -6.47 -11.91 -15.36
CA LEU A 27 -5.79 -11.64 -16.64
C LEU A 27 -4.43 -12.32 -16.76
N GLY A 28 -3.97 -13.01 -15.71
CA GLY A 28 -2.63 -13.57 -15.63
C GLY A 28 -1.62 -12.43 -15.45
N ASN A 29 -0.91 -12.44 -14.33
CA ASN A 29 0.24 -11.57 -14.14
C ASN A 29 1.24 -11.90 -15.27
N PRO A 30 1.70 -10.95 -16.10
CA PRO A 30 2.90 -11.16 -16.88
C PRO A 30 4.03 -11.26 -15.85
N GLY A 31 4.24 -12.49 -15.36
CA GLY A 31 5.27 -12.80 -14.41
C GLY A 31 6.64 -12.36 -14.95
N PRO A 32 7.64 -12.23 -14.07
CA PRO A 32 9.01 -12.09 -14.55
C PRO A 32 9.32 -13.20 -15.58
N PRO A 33 10.18 -12.93 -16.58
CA PRO A 33 10.50 -13.89 -17.62
C PRO A 33 10.83 -15.28 -17.05
N SER A 34 10.37 -16.33 -17.73
CA SER A 34 10.31 -17.77 -17.39
C SER A 34 11.63 -18.45 -16.97
N ASN A 35 12.67 -17.67 -16.70
CA ASN A 35 14.03 -18.09 -16.42
C ASN A 35 14.35 -17.99 -14.91
N VAL A 36 13.40 -17.53 -14.10
CA VAL A 36 13.51 -17.43 -12.64
C VAL A 36 12.82 -18.65 -12.03
N ALA A 37 13.55 -19.40 -11.20
CA ALA A 37 13.07 -20.64 -10.61
C ALA A 37 11.77 -20.41 -9.81
N PRO A 38 10.75 -21.28 -9.94
CA PRO A 38 9.49 -21.12 -9.23
C PRO A 38 9.59 -21.72 -7.83
N SER A 39 9.52 -20.84 -6.83
CA SER A 39 8.65 -20.94 -5.65
C SER A 39 9.10 -19.82 -4.73
N ALA A 40 8.31 -18.75 -4.61
CA ALA A 40 8.53 -17.79 -3.54
C ALA A 40 8.54 -18.59 -2.23
N ASP A 41 9.65 -18.60 -1.51
CA ASP A 41 9.73 -19.34 -0.26
C ASP A 41 8.87 -18.64 0.82
N LEU A 42 8.66 -19.29 1.96
CA LEU A 42 7.92 -18.69 3.06
C LEU A 42 8.50 -17.33 3.48
N PHE A 43 9.80 -17.12 3.28
CA PHE A 43 10.45 -15.87 3.60
C PHE A 43 10.04 -14.74 2.66
N GLU A 44 9.97 -14.96 1.34
CA GLU A 44 9.46 -13.97 0.37
C GLU A 44 7.98 -13.61 0.62
N LEU A 45 7.18 -14.60 1.02
CA LEU A 45 5.79 -14.37 1.44
C LEU A 45 5.74 -13.46 2.67
N LEU A 46 6.51 -13.78 3.72
CA LEU A 46 6.59 -13.00 4.96
C LEU A 46 7.17 -11.60 4.72
N GLU A 47 8.13 -11.47 3.79
CA GLU A 47 8.68 -10.19 3.38
C GLU A 47 7.57 -9.31 2.80
N SER A 48 6.79 -9.86 1.87
CA SER A 48 5.73 -9.15 1.16
C SER A 48 4.55 -8.74 2.05
N ILE A 49 4.16 -9.58 3.02
CA ILE A 49 2.95 -9.34 3.84
C ILE A 49 3.23 -8.80 5.24
N ALA A 50 4.45 -8.89 5.75
CA ALA A 50 4.77 -8.46 7.11
C ALA A 50 5.96 -7.49 7.16
N ILE A 51 7.12 -7.87 6.61
CA ILE A 51 8.36 -7.09 6.80
C ILE A 51 8.30 -5.77 6.00
N ALA A 52 8.02 -5.82 4.69
CA ALA A 52 7.94 -4.63 3.87
C ALA A 52 6.82 -3.67 4.34
N PRO A 53 5.59 -4.14 4.63
CA PRO A 53 4.56 -3.29 5.23
C PRO A 53 4.96 -2.59 6.53
N LEU A 54 5.73 -3.28 7.40
CA LEU A 54 6.22 -2.73 8.66
C LEU A 54 7.29 -1.65 8.44
N VAL A 55 8.31 -1.96 7.63
CA VAL A 55 9.46 -1.08 7.38
C VAL A 55 9.01 0.17 6.64
N GLU A 56 8.22 0.02 5.57
CA GLU A 56 7.79 1.13 4.75
C GLU A 56 6.84 2.07 5.50
N ASN A 57 5.94 1.54 6.34
CA ASN A 57 5.11 2.40 7.20
C ASN A 57 5.91 3.10 8.30
N ALA A 58 6.98 2.49 8.82
CA ALA A 58 7.84 3.13 9.82
C ALA A 58 8.58 4.33 9.21
N ILE A 59 9.17 4.14 8.03
CA ILE A 59 9.78 5.21 7.25
C ILE A 59 8.74 6.29 6.93
N TYR A 60 7.53 5.89 6.52
CA TYR A 60 6.47 6.80 6.17
C TYR A 60 6.04 7.71 7.32
N ILE A 61 5.74 7.14 8.49
CA ILE A 61 5.33 7.93 9.67
C ILE A 61 6.45 8.89 10.08
N ALA A 62 7.71 8.45 10.04
CA ALA A 62 8.85 9.32 10.32
C ALA A 62 8.93 10.50 9.33
N LEU A 63 8.74 10.25 8.03
CA LEU A 63 8.72 11.29 7.01
C LEU A 63 7.52 12.24 7.17
N LEU A 64 6.32 11.74 7.46
CA LEU A 64 5.16 12.58 7.74
C LEU A 64 5.37 13.53 8.91
N SER A 65 6.05 13.06 9.97
CA SER A 65 6.37 13.87 11.14
C SER A 65 7.33 15.02 10.80
N LEU A 66 8.15 14.88 9.75
CA LEU A 66 9.02 15.95 9.26
C LEU A 66 8.27 17.01 8.43
N VAL A 67 7.14 16.65 7.80
CA VAL A 67 6.41 17.53 6.86
C VAL A 67 5.22 18.26 7.53
N ASP A 68 5.12 18.25 8.86
CA ASP A 68 3.97 18.80 9.60
C ASP A 68 3.85 20.34 9.63
N ALA A 69 4.65 21.06 8.85
CA ALA A 69 4.69 22.53 8.85
C ALA A 69 3.75 23.22 7.85
N THR A 70 3.14 22.50 6.89
CA THR A 70 2.64 23.15 5.66
C THR A 70 1.11 23.32 5.54
N ASN A 71 0.30 22.84 6.48
CA ASN A 71 -1.18 22.85 6.43
C ASN A 71 -1.79 22.23 5.14
N ARG A 72 -0.98 21.56 4.30
CA ARG A 72 -1.34 20.98 3.00
C ARG A 72 -1.27 19.45 3.02
N GLN A 73 -1.98 18.85 3.96
CA GLN A 73 -1.93 17.41 4.23
C GLN A 73 -2.11 16.56 2.95
N ASN A 74 -3.14 16.84 2.14
CA ASN A 74 -3.41 16.06 0.91
C ASN A 74 -2.27 16.14 -0.13
N LEU A 75 -1.60 17.29 -0.24
CA LEU A 75 -0.45 17.45 -1.15
C LEU A 75 0.75 16.65 -0.66
N VAL A 76 1.00 16.65 0.65
CA VAL A 76 2.08 15.86 1.27
C VAL A 76 1.84 14.36 1.06
N ALA A 77 0.60 13.88 1.23
CA ALA A 77 0.25 12.51 0.91
C ALA A 77 0.45 12.17 -0.57
N ALA A 78 0.04 13.06 -1.49
CA ALA A 78 0.21 12.84 -2.92
C ALA A 78 1.68 12.79 -3.34
N ILE A 79 2.52 13.69 -2.82
CA ILE A 79 3.97 13.70 -3.09
C ILE A 79 4.62 12.44 -2.56
N PHE A 80 4.29 12.03 -1.33
CA PHE A 80 4.82 10.80 -0.75
C PHE A 80 4.43 9.57 -1.56
N ALA A 81 3.14 9.44 -1.92
CA ALA A 81 2.66 8.34 -2.74
C ALA A 81 3.36 8.30 -4.10
N ALA A 82 3.61 9.46 -4.71
CA ALA A 82 4.38 9.56 -5.95
C ALA A 82 5.82 9.08 -5.77
N VAL A 83 6.50 9.49 -4.70
CA VAL A 83 7.87 9.07 -4.41
C VAL A 83 7.95 7.55 -4.20
N MET A 84 7.04 6.97 -3.40
CA MET A 84 7.02 5.53 -3.17
C MET A 84 6.72 4.74 -4.44
N ALA A 85 5.81 5.25 -5.29
CA ALA A 85 5.51 4.65 -6.58
C ALA A 85 6.71 4.60 -7.53
N LEU A 86 7.64 5.57 -7.45
CA LEU A 86 8.85 5.59 -8.28
C LEU A 86 9.82 4.47 -7.95
N PHE A 87 9.77 3.90 -6.75
CA PHE A 87 10.59 2.73 -6.38
C PHE A 87 10.03 1.41 -6.93
N HIS A 88 8.87 1.44 -7.59
CA HIS A 88 8.24 0.28 -8.17
C HIS A 88 8.47 0.22 -9.68
N TRP A 89 8.49 -0.99 -10.24
CA TRP A 89 8.57 -1.18 -11.69
C TRP A 89 7.47 -0.42 -12.43
N PRO A 90 7.72 0.10 -13.65
CA PRO A 90 6.81 1.03 -14.32
C PRO A 90 5.36 0.55 -14.43
N TRP A 91 5.15 -0.76 -14.65
CA TRP A 91 3.82 -1.37 -14.74
C TRP A 91 3.12 -1.55 -13.38
N ARG A 92 3.87 -1.49 -12.27
CA ARG A 92 3.35 -1.53 -10.89
C ARG A 92 3.28 -0.14 -10.24
N ALA A 93 3.84 0.89 -10.88
CA ALA A 93 3.92 2.24 -10.32
C ALA A 93 2.54 2.88 -10.09
N ILE A 94 1.61 2.77 -11.05
CA ILE A 94 0.24 3.32 -10.90
C ILE A 94 -0.53 2.62 -9.76
N PRO A 95 -0.55 1.27 -9.68
CA PRO A 95 -1.08 0.57 -8.52
C PRO A 95 -0.42 1.01 -7.21
N ALA A 96 0.92 0.97 -7.15
CA ALA A 96 1.68 1.35 -5.96
C ALA A 96 1.33 2.78 -5.49
N PHE A 97 1.24 3.73 -6.40
CA PHE A 97 0.80 5.10 -6.10
C PHE A 97 -0.55 5.12 -5.39
N GLY A 98 -1.55 4.43 -5.94
CA GLY A 98 -2.88 4.36 -5.34
C GLY A 98 -2.86 3.82 -3.91
N LEU A 99 -2.12 2.73 -3.69
CA LEU A 99 -1.95 2.13 -2.36
C LEU A 99 -1.30 3.09 -1.36
N PHE A 100 -0.13 3.63 -1.70
CA PHE A 100 0.58 4.55 -0.82
C PHE A 100 -0.20 5.83 -0.57
N PHE A 101 -1.01 6.28 -1.53
CA PHE A 101 -1.87 7.44 -1.33
C PHE A 101 -2.97 7.18 -0.29
N ILE A 102 -3.61 6.00 -0.30
CA ILE A 102 -4.62 5.64 0.71
C ILE A 102 -3.99 5.50 2.09
N ILE A 103 -2.89 4.74 2.18
CA ILE A 103 -2.12 4.61 3.43
C ILE A 103 -1.78 6.00 3.93
N ALA A 104 -1.40 6.91 3.02
CA ALA A 104 -1.03 8.24 3.40
C ALA A 104 -2.18 9.06 3.98
N LEU A 105 -3.32 9.08 3.31
CA LEU A 105 -4.53 9.72 3.82
C LEU A 105 -4.97 9.13 5.17
N PHE A 106 -4.91 7.80 5.30
CA PHE A 106 -5.25 7.09 6.53
C PHE A 106 -4.35 7.51 7.70
N CYS A 107 -3.02 7.47 7.51
CA CYS A 107 -2.10 7.83 8.57
C CYS A 107 -2.22 9.31 8.94
N MET A 108 -2.36 10.22 7.97
CA MET A 108 -2.55 11.65 8.28
C MET A 108 -3.84 11.93 9.05
N ALA A 109 -4.94 11.25 8.72
CA ALA A 109 -6.21 11.42 9.43
C ALA A 109 -6.12 10.98 10.91
N ASN A 110 -5.23 10.02 11.21
CA ASN A 110 -5.15 9.39 12.51
C ASN A 110 -3.91 9.77 13.33
N ARG A 111 -2.83 10.29 12.73
CA ARG A 111 -1.50 10.47 13.38
C ARG A 111 -1.56 11.32 14.65
N ASN A 112 -2.34 12.39 14.66
CA ASN A 112 -2.39 13.32 15.80
C ASN A 112 -3.30 12.83 16.93
N ARG A 113 -4.34 12.06 16.61
CA ARG A 113 -5.35 11.62 17.60
C ARG A 113 -5.08 10.20 18.11
N ARG A 114 -4.55 9.33 17.25
CA ARG A 114 -4.35 7.90 17.49
C ARG A 114 -3.08 7.43 16.76
N PRO A 115 -1.88 7.87 17.16
CA PRO A 115 -0.63 7.60 16.44
C PRO A 115 -0.33 6.10 16.29
N ARG A 116 -0.58 5.29 17.33
CA ARG A 116 -0.42 3.83 17.27
C ARG A 116 -1.39 3.18 16.27
N PHE A 117 -2.62 3.68 16.18
CA PHE A 117 -3.61 3.20 15.21
C PHE A 117 -3.27 3.63 13.79
N ALA A 118 -2.74 4.85 13.61
CA ALA A 118 -2.25 5.33 12.32
C ALA A 118 -1.12 4.44 11.78
N PHE A 119 -0.18 4.06 12.65
CA PHE A 119 0.92 3.16 12.29
C PHE A 119 0.43 1.74 12.03
N TRP A 120 -0.15 1.07 13.03
CA TRP A 120 -0.54 -0.34 12.90
C TRP A 120 -1.67 -0.55 11.89
N GLY A 121 -2.60 0.40 11.76
CA GLY A 121 -3.63 0.36 10.73
C GLY A 121 -3.06 0.54 9.32
N GLY A 122 -2.03 1.36 9.14
CA GLY A 122 -1.31 1.48 7.88
C GLY A 122 -0.58 0.20 7.51
N VAL A 123 0.06 -0.46 8.50
CA VAL A 123 0.72 -1.77 8.32
C VAL A 123 -0.30 -2.81 7.88
N ILE A 124 -1.39 -2.96 8.61
CA ILE A 124 -2.45 -3.94 8.28
C ILE A 124 -3.03 -3.66 6.89
N LEU A 125 -3.32 -2.40 6.57
CA LEU A 125 -3.85 -2.03 5.26
C LEU A 125 -2.88 -2.43 4.15
N HIS A 126 -1.60 -2.09 4.28
CA HIS A 126 -0.59 -2.46 3.31
C HIS A 126 -0.46 -3.99 3.18
N SER A 127 -0.39 -4.73 4.29
CA SER A 127 -0.37 -6.19 4.30
C SER A 127 -1.56 -6.81 3.56
N MET A 128 -2.78 -6.29 3.78
CA MET A 128 -3.98 -6.79 3.11
C MET A 128 -3.97 -6.55 1.61
N PHE A 129 -3.34 -5.47 1.15
CA PHE A 129 -3.18 -5.19 -0.28
C PHE A 129 -2.14 -6.11 -0.94
N ASN A 130 -1.06 -6.43 -0.24
CA ASN A 130 -0.03 -7.34 -0.77
C ASN A 130 -0.46 -8.81 -0.73
N LEU A 131 -1.36 -9.18 0.21
CA LEU A 131 -1.72 -10.57 0.47
C LEU A 131 -2.19 -11.36 -0.77
N PRO A 132 -3.10 -10.87 -1.64
CA PRO A 132 -3.54 -11.66 -2.79
C PRO A 132 -2.42 -11.96 -3.79
N ALA A 133 -1.59 -10.96 -4.10
CA ALA A 133 -0.47 -11.12 -5.03
C ALA A 133 0.64 -12.00 -4.42
N ALA A 134 0.91 -11.85 -3.13
CA ALA A 134 1.88 -12.67 -2.42
C ALA A 134 1.44 -14.13 -2.34
N LEU A 135 0.16 -14.41 -2.05
CA LEU A 135 -0.40 -15.76 -2.06
C LEU A 135 -0.41 -16.37 -3.47
N ALA A 136 -0.76 -15.60 -4.50
CA ALA A 136 -0.70 -16.08 -5.88
C ALA A 136 0.73 -16.47 -6.28
N THR A 137 1.72 -15.67 -5.90
CA THR A 137 3.14 -15.97 -6.17
C THR A 137 3.64 -17.19 -5.36
N TYR A 138 3.23 -17.32 -4.09
CA TYR A 138 3.62 -18.43 -3.23
C TYR A 138 3.02 -19.78 -3.66
N PHE A 139 1.77 -19.77 -4.12
CA PHE A 139 1.06 -20.96 -4.58
C PHE A 139 1.18 -21.22 -6.10
N ASP A 140 1.91 -20.37 -6.83
CA ASP A 140 2.07 -20.45 -8.29
C ASP A 140 0.71 -20.45 -9.03
N LEU A 141 -0.18 -19.52 -8.64
CA LEU A 141 -1.55 -19.34 -9.16
C LEU A 141 -1.67 -18.22 -10.20
#